data_AF-G4RM00-F1
#
_entry.id   AF-G4RM00-F1
#
_cell.length_a   1.000
_cell.length_b   1.000
_cell.length_c   1.000
_cell.angle_alpha   90.00
_cell.angle_beta   90.00
_cell.angle_gamma   90.00
#
_symmetry.space_group_name_H-M   'P 1'
#
loop_
_entity.id
_entity.type
_entity.pdbx_description
1 polymer ?
#
loop_
_entity_poly.entity_id
_entity_poly.type
_entity_poly.pdbx_seq_one_letter_code
_entity_poly.pdbx_strand_id
1 'polypeptide(L)'
;MKRFGVRKGVNVADDPHLSGRWFDPRRYIGDLSKDVEESVTRLLERYAGCVGLSISPGDEGLIFVAAFLTQNTSYHTNVLKWTRALFSRSEDLNDIAEAAPALGNSYQLKMLPEALREYLSTKPRTRSDLVRIRGVGAKVADLYLLFTGDTTAVPVDKHFIRYAPQLGLKGVPPRAELCARYVCEECPLRRNCLRAQASEKMGRLAGWVQTVVWLISTRKEAKARSQSEAR
;
A
#
# COMPACT_ATOMS: atom_id res chain seq x y z
N MET A 1 -9.81 -5.76 -25.05
CA MET A 1 -8.93 -4.61 -25.35
C MET A 1 -9.30 -3.57 -24.30
N LYS A 2 -8.51 -3.23 -23.26
CA LYS A 2 -7.21 -3.71 -22.72
C LYS A 2 -7.26 -5.22 -22.32
N ARG A 3 -6.20 -5.78 -21.71
CA ARG A 3 -6.10 -7.20 -21.29
C ARG A 3 -5.55 -7.31 -19.86
N PHE A 4 -4.69 -6.38 -19.44
CA PHE A 4 -4.62 -5.83 -18.09
C PHE A 4 -3.90 -4.46 -18.09
N GLY A 5 -4.40 -3.47 -17.34
CA GLY A 5 -3.73 -2.20 -17.01
C GLY A 5 -3.77 -1.08 -18.07
N VAL A 6 -3.64 0.20 -17.65
CA VAL A 6 -3.70 1.37 -18.55
C VAL A 6 -2.61 1.34 -19.62
N ARG A 7 -1.53 0.61 -19.35
CA ARG A 7 -0.31 0.57 -20.15
C ARG A 7 -0.03 -0.83 -20.70
N LYS A 8 -1.09 -1.51 -21.17
CA LYS A 8 -0.98 -2.83 -21.81
C LYS A 8 0.08 -2.83 -22.92
N GLY A 9 0.98 -3.82 -22.89
CA GLY A 9 2.01 -4.02 -23.92
C GLY A 9 3.23 -3.11 -23.77
N VAL A 10 3.21 -2.21 -22.79
CA VAL A 10 4.38 -1.42 -22.42
C VAL A 10 5.32 -2.30 -21.60
N ASN A 11 6.59 -2.33 -21.97
CA ASN A 11 7.62 -2.91 -21.14
C ASN A 11 7.72 -2.10 -19.85
N VAL A 12 7.56 -2.76 -18.70
CA VAL A 12 7.60 -2.12 -17.37
C VAL A 12 8.85 -1.26 -17.19
N ALA A 13 10.00 -1.68 -17.77
CA ALA A 13 11.24 -0.94 -17.69
C ALA A 13 11.16 0.42 -18.39
N ASP A 14 10.43 0.54 -19.48
CA ASP A 14 10.33 1.74 -20.30
C ASP A 14 9.33 2.76 -19.72
N ASP A 15 8.47 2.31 -18.81
CA ASP A 15 7.47 3.12 -18.18
C ASP A 15 7.94 3.74 -16.84
N PRO A 16 8.08 5.07 -16.71
CA PRO A 16 8.58 5.66 -15.47
C PRO A 16 7.72 5.37 -14.25
N HIS A 17 6.40 5.24 -14.40
CA HIS A 17 5.46 5.02 -13.31
C HIS A 17 5.49 3.56 -12.86
N LEU A 18 5.42 2.62 -13.79
CA LEU A 18 5.45 1.17 -13.47
C LEU A 18 6.84 0.73 -12.99
N SER A 19 7.92 1.24 -13.60
CA SER A 19 9.29 0.99 -13.11
C SER A 19 9.60 1.69 -11.79
N GLY A 20 8.79 2.67 -11.40
CA GLY A 20 9.01 3.48 -10.20
C GLY A 20 10.12 4.53 -10.35
N ARG A 21 10.70 4.71 -11.55
CA ARG A 21 11.76 5.70 -11.85
C ARG A 21 11.29 7.14 -11.83
N TRP A 22 9.97 7.37 -11.85
CA TRP A 22 9.39 8.71 -11.72
C TRP A 22 9.69 9.36 -10.36
N PHE A 23 9.95 8.56 -9.32
CA PHE A 23 10.21 9.03 -7.96
C PHE A 23 11.68 8.84 -7.58
N ASP A 24 12.42 9.94 -7.47
CA ASP A 24 13.78 9.94 -6.91
C ASP A 24 13.72 10.36 -5.44
N PRO A 25 13.91 9.44 -4.48
CA PRO A 25 13.76 9.74 -3.06
C PRO A 25 14.82 10.75 -2.57
N ARG A 26 15.99 10.86 -3.22
CA ARG A 26 17.05 11.79 -2.79
C ARG A 26 16.62 13.25 -2.86
N ARG A 27 15.69 13.59 -3.75
CA ARG A 27 15.16 14.95 -3.92
C ARG A 27 14.36 15.45 -2.73
N TYR A 28 13.94 14.54 -1.85
CA TYR A 28 13.02 14.82 -0.75
C TYR A 28 13.66 14.66 0.62
N ILE A 29 15.00 14.59 0.70
CA ILE A 29 15.71 14.54 1.99
C ILE A 29 15.40 15.73 2.89
N GLY A 30 15.12 16.90 2.30
CA GLY A 30 14.72 18.11 3.02
C GLY A 30 13.34 18.06 3.66
N ASP A 31 12.51 17.05 3.35
CA ASP A 31 11.21 16.84 3.99
C ASP A 31 11.36 16.14 5.37
N LEU A 32 12.55 15.63 5.70
CA LEU A 32 12.77 14.85 6.93
C LEU A 32 12.82 15.75 8.17
N SER A 33 12.13 15.32 9.22
CA SER A 33 12.37 15.87 10.56
C SER A 33 13.62 15.26 11.18
N LYS A 34 14.26 16.03 12.06
CA LYS A 34 15.49 15.62 12.78
C LYS A 34 15.38 14.27 13.48
N ASP A 35 14.19 13.90 13.97
CA ASP A 35 13.95 12.65 14.70
C ASP A 35 14.16 11.39 13.85
N VAL A 36 13.93 11.49 12.54
CA VAL A 36 13.96 10.35 11.61
C VAL A 36 15.08 10.47 10.58
N GLU A 37 15.69 11.65 10.47
CA GLU A 37 16.66 12.02 9.44
C GLU A 37 17.82 11.02 9.33
N GLU A 38 18.47 10.69 10.45
CA GLU A 38 19.61 9.78 10.46
C GLU A 38 19.22 8.38 9.96
N SER A 39 18.12 7.83 10.47
CA SER A 39 17.65 6.49 10.10
C SER A 39 17.15 6.41 8.67
N VAL A 40 16.45 7.43 8.18
CA VAL A 40 15.96 7.46 6.79
C VAL A 40 17.11 7.72 5.82
N THR A 41 18.09 8.54 6.17
CA THR A 41 19.31 8.76 5.35
C THR A 41 20.06 7.46 5.11
N ARG A 42 20.22 6.62 6.15
CA ARG A 42 20.80 5.26 5.98
C ARG A 42 20.03 4.39 5.01
N LEU A 43 18.69 4.51 4.96
CA LEU A 43 17.89 3.79 3.97
C LEU A 43 18.10 4.36 2.56
N LEU A 44 18.19 5.69 2.42
CA LEU A 44 18.46 6.35 1.15
C LEU A 44 19.81 5.89 0.57
N GLU A 45 20.88 5.95 1.36
CA GLU A 45 22.23 5.53 0.95
C GLU A 45 22.23 4.08 0.42
N ARG A 46 21.47 3.20 1.08
CA ARG A 46 21.45 1.77 0.75
C ARG A 46 20.52 1.40 -0.39
N TYR A 47 19.37 2.06 -0.52
CA TYR A 47 18.28 1.60 -1.38
C TYR A 47 17.85 2.58 -2.47
N ALA A 48 18.18 3.87 -2.38
CA ALA A 48 17.74 4.87 -3.36
C ALA A 48 18.30 4.65 -4.78
N GLY A 49 19.33 3.82 -4.94
CA GLY A 49 19.87 3.43 -6.25
C GLY A 49 19.15 2.25 -6.91
N CYS A 50 18.36 1.47 -6.16
CA CYS A 50 17.79 0.21 -6.64
C CYS A 50 16.31 -0.01 -6.28
N VAL A 51 15.71 0.87 -5.47
CA VAL A 51 14.30 0.83 -5.10
C VAL A 51 13.63 2.11 -5.56
N GLY A 52 12.76 2.00 -6.57
CA GLY A 52 11.83 3.06 -6.97
C GLY A 52 10.49 2.93 -6.23
N LEU A 53 9.52 3.76 -6.62
CA LEU A 53 8.15 3.67 -6.12
C LEU A 53 7.19 3.39 -7.28
N SER A 54 6.90 2.13 -7.57
CA SER A 54 5.99 1.78 -8.67
C SER A 54 4.56 2.23 -8.38
N ILE A 55 3.91 2.92 -9.31
CA ILE A 55 2.49 3.33 -9.23
C ILE A 55 1.79 3.09 -10.57
N SER A 56 0.46 3.00 -10.56
CA SER A 56 -0.34 2.90 -11.78
C SER A 56 -1.51 3.88 -11.78
N PRO A 57 -1.24 5.20 -11.96
CA PRO A 57 -2.31 6.18 -12.17
C PRO A 57 -3.08 5.81 -13.45
N GLY A 58 -4.41 5.79 -13.36
CA GLY A 58 -5.33 5.30 -14.39
C GLY A 58 -5.85 3.87 -14.18
N ASP A 59 -5.22 3.08 -13.30
CA ASP A 59 -5.69 1.73 -12.92
C ASP A 59 -6.31 1.72 -11.51
N GLU A 60 -6.90 2.83 -11.08
CA GLU A 60 -7.35 3.05 -9.70
C GLU A 60 -8.26 1.91 -9.21
N GLY A 61 -9.20 1.48 -10.04
CA GLY A 61 -10.09 0.36 -9.74
C GLY A 61 -9.36 -0.96 -9.48
N LEU A 62 -8.36 -1.27 -10.29
CA LEU A 62 -7.58 -2.51 -10.18
C LEU A 62 -6.64 -2.45 -8.97
N ILE A 63 -6.09 -1.27 -8.69
CA ILE A 63 -5.30 -1.00 -7.48
C ILE A 63 -6.16 -1.12 -6.22
N PHE A 64 -7.41 -0.64 -6.25
CA PHE A 64 -8.37 -0.82 -5.16
C PHE A 64 -8.62 -2.31 -4.87
N VAL A 65 -8.90 -3.12 -5.91
CA VAL A 65 -9.08 -4.58 -5.77
C VAL A 65 -7.84 -5.22 -5.15
N ALA A 66 -6.65 -4.92 -5.69
CA ALA A 66 -5.41 -5.49 -5.18
C ALA A 66 -5.16 -5.10 -3.72
N ALA A 67 -5.33 -3.82 -3.37
CA ALA A 67 -5.18 -3.30 -2.01
C ALA A 67 -6.16 -3.98 -1.04
N PHE A 68 -7.43 -4.11 -1.42
CA PHE A 68 -8.48 -4.73 -0.62
C PHE A 68 -8.18 -6.20 -0.32
N LEU A 69 -7.67 -6.94 -1.31
CA LEU A 69 -7.32 -8.35 -1.14
C LEU A 69 -6.10 -8.58 -0.24
N THR A 70 -5.29 -7.56 0.05
CA THR A 70 -4.10 -7.68 0.92
C THR A 70 -4.39 -7.78 2.42
N GLN A 71 -5.67 -7.68 2.81
CA GLN A 71 -6.07 -7.69 4.21
C GLN A 71 -5.76 -9.06 4.84
N ASN A 72 -4.96 -9.07 5.91
CA ASN A 72 -4.65 -10.25 6.74
C ASN A 72 -4.33 -11.54 5.96
N THR A 73 -3.58 -11.43 4.87
CA THR A 73 -3.23 -12.57 4.02
C THR A 73 -1.82 -12.44 3.47
N SER A 74 -1.29 -13.52 2.89
CA SER A 74 0.01 -13.54 2.24
C SER A 74 -0.07 -12.95 0.84
N TYR A 75 0.73 -11.92 0.58
CA TYR A 75 0.79 -11.27 -0.73
C TYR A 75 1.26 -12.24 -1.81
N HIS A 76 2.41 -12.90 -1.60
CA HIS A 76 3.05 -13.72 -2.63
C HIS A 76 2.31 -15.02 -2.96
N THR A 77 1.40 -15.48 -2.08
CA THR A 77 0.62 -16.70 -2.33
C THR A 77 -0.82 -16.37 -2.72
N ASN A 78 -1.57 -15.72 -1.83
CA ASN A 78 -3.01 -15.58 -1.97
C ASN A 78 -3.38 -14.38 -2.84
N VAL A 79 -2.80 -13.20 -2.55
CA VAL A 79 -3.12 -11.98 -3.31
C VAL A 79 -2.76 -12.16 -4.77
N LEU A 80 -1.52 -12.59 -5.07
CA LEU A 80 -1.10 -12.81 -6.45
C LEU A 80 -1.92 -13.90 -7.17
N LYS A 81 -2.35 -14.95 -6.47
CA LYS A 81 -3.22 -15.98 -7.05
C LYS A 81 -4.58 -15.39 -7.42
N TRP A 82 -5.22 -14.68 -6.49
CA TRP A 82 -6.55 -14.11 -6.69
C TRP A 82 -6.54 -13.00 -7.73
N THR A 83 -5.57 -12.08 -7.66
CA THR A 83 -5.46 -11.00 -8.65
C THR A 83 -5.24 -11.58 -10.03
N ARG A 84 -4.27 -12.49 -10.25
CA ARG A 84 -4.09 -13.14 -11.57
C ARG A 84 -5.36 -13.81 -12.08
N ALA A 85 -6.10 -14.50 -11.21
CA ALA A 85 -7.33 -15.20 -11.60
C ALA A 85 -8.48 -14.24 -11.98
N LEU A 86 -8.65 -13.14 -11.25
CA LEU A 86 -9.65 -12.10 -11.57
C LEU A 86 -9.25 -11.34 -12.83
N PHE A 87 -8.00 -10.90 -12.85
CA PHE A 87 -7.47 -9.93 -13.80
C PHE A 87 -7.26 -10.53 -15.18
N SER A 88 -6.97 -11.83 -15.27
CA SER A 88 -6.95 -12.54 -16.55
C SER A 88 -8.33 -12.66 -17.21
N ARG A 89 -9.42 -12.47 -16.46
CA ARG A 89 -10.80 -12.60 -16.97
C ARG A 89 -11.37 -11.26 -17.41
N SER A 90 -11.28 -10.23 -16.58
CA SER A 90 -11.81 -8.90 -16.90
C SER A 90 -11.07 -7.80 -16.14
N GLU A 91 -11.09 -6.60 -16.72
CA GLU A 91 -10.72 -5.34 -16.07
C GLU A 91 -11.96 -4.56 -15.59
N ASP A 92 -13.16 -4.99 -15.98
CA ASP A 92 -14.41 -4.39 -15.52
C ASP A 92 -14.64 -4.76 -14.04
N LEU A 93 -14.89 -3.75 -13.22
CA LEU A 93 -15.05 -3.94 -11.77
C LEU A 93 -16.33 -4.70 -11.43
N ASN A 94 -17.39 -4.63 -12.25
CA ASN A 94 -18.61 -5.42 -12.03
C ASN A 94 -18.33 -6.90 -12.32
N ASP A 95 -17.65 -7.21 -13.43
CA ASP A 95 -17.25 -8.59 -13.74
C ASP A 95 -16.34 -9.17 -12.63
N ILE A 96 -15.40 -8.37 -12.13
CA ILE A 96 -14.53 -8.76 -11.01
C ILE A 96 -15.35 -9.02 -9.74
N ALA A 97 -16.32 -8.16 -9.43
CA ALA A 97 -17.21 -8.33 -8.29
C ALA A 97 -18.01 -9.64 -8.39
N GLU A 98 -18.55 -9.97 -9.56
CA GLU A 98 -19.30 -11.20 -9.77
C GLU A 98 -18.41 -12.46 -9.67
N ALA A 99 -17.20 -12.40 -10.22
CA ALA A 99 -16.30 -13.55 -10.26
C ALA A 99 -15.61 -13.87 -8.92
N ALA A 100 -15.37 -12.86 -8.07
CA ALA A 100 -14.51 -13.02 -6.89
C ALA A 100 -14.96 -14.09 -5.88
N PRO A 101 -16.26 -14.19 -5.50
CA PRO A 101 -16.69 -15.20 -4.54
C PRO A 101 -16.45 -16.65 -5.01
N ALA A 102 -16.44 -16.89 -6.34
CA ALA A 102 -16.19 -18.22 -6.91
C ALA A 102 -14.72 -18.67 -6.82
N LEU A 103 -13.78 -17.76 -6.52
CA LEU A 103 -12.35 -18.09 -6.42
C LEU A 103 -11.94 -18.71 -5.08
N GLY A 104 -12.83 -18.71 -4.09
CA GLY A 104 -12.61 -19.37 -2.80
C GLY A 104 -13.41 -18.78 -1.65
N ASN A 105 -13.26 -19.39 -0.48
CA ASN A 105 -14.09 -19.08 0.70
C ASN A 105 -13.58 -17.93 1.57
N SER A 106 -12.48 -17.28 1.17
CA SER A 106 -11.85 -16.22 1.96
C SER A 106 -12.78 -15.02 2.12
N TYR A 107 -12.82 -14.42 3.32
CA TYR A 107 -13.72 -13.30 3.60
C TYR A 107 -13.48 -12.10 2.66
N GLN A 108 -12.23 -11.88 2.23
CA GLN A 108 -11.86 -10.82 1.30
C GLN A 108 -12.57 -11.01 -0.05
N LEU A 109 -12.62 -12.25 -0.56
CA LEU A 109 -13.30 -12.55 -1.81
C LEU A 109 -14.83 -12.41 -1.68
N LYS A 110 -15.39 -12.78 -0.53
CA LYS A 110 -16.83 -12.66 -0.23
C LYS A 110 -17.28 -11.22 -0.05
N MET A 111 -16.43 -10.35 0.51
CA MET A 111 -16.74 -8.95 0.77
C MET A 111 -16.42 -8.00 -0.39
N LEU A 112 -15.51 -8.40 -1.29
CA LEU A 112 -15.10 -7.57 -2.42
C LEU A 112 -16.29 -7.04 -3.27
N PRO A 113 -17.38 -7.80 -3.54
CA PRO A 113 -18.48 -7.29 -4.35
C PRO A 113 -19.18 -6.08 -3.74
N GLU A 114 -19.40 -6.11 -2.42
CA GLU A 114 -20.02 -4.98 -1.70
C GLU A 114 -19.09 -3.76 -1.67
N ALA A 115 -17.81 -3.98 -1.37
CA ALA A 115 -16.81 -2.91 -1.38
C ALA A 115 -16.64 -2.27 -2.76
N LEU A 116 -16.69 -3.06 -3.85
CA LEU A 116 -16.62 -2.54 -5.22
C LEU A 116 -17.86 -1.75 -5.62
N ARG A 117 -19.06 -2.18 -5.19
CA ARG A 117 -20.29 -1.43 -5.42
C ARG A 117 -20.22 -0.05 -4.78
N GLU A 118 -19.77 0.02 -3.52
CA GLU A 118 -19.57 1.28 -2.80
C GLU A 118 -18.46 2.13 -3.43
N TYR A 119 -17.35 1.52 -3.87
CA TYR A 119 -16.28 2.21 -4.59
C TYR A 119 -16.77 2.87 -5.88
N LEU A 120 -17.53 2.13 -6.70
CA LEU A 120 -18.07 2.62 -7.97
C LEU A 120 -19.10 3.75 -7.78
N SER A 121 -19.93 3.67 -6.73
CA SER A 121 -20.95 4.69 -6.46
C SER A 121 -20.36 5.98 -5.88
N THR A 122 -19.38 5.85 -4.97
CA THR A 122 -18.79 7.01 -4.28
C THR A 122 -17.62 7.65 -5.04
N LYS A 123 -16.92 6.90 -5.90
CA LYS A 123 -15.73 7.34 -6.65
C LYS A 123 -14.73 8.05 -5.72
N PRO A 124 -14.21 7.35 -4.69
CA PRO A 124 -13.49 7.97 -3.60
C PRO A 124 -12.20 8.64 -4.09
N ARG A 125 -11.94 9.87 -3.62
CA ARG A 125 -10.73 10.64 -3.96
C ARG A 125 -9.84 10.88 -2.78
N THR A 126 -10.42 10.91 -1.58
CA THR A 126 -9.70 11.17 -0.35
C THR A 126 -9.56 9.90 0.50
N ARG A 127 -8.61 9.92 1.43
CA ARG A 127 -8.48 8.87 2.44
C ARG A 127 -9.78 8.67 3.23
N SER A 128 -10.46 9.76 3.56
CA SER A 128 -11.72 9.75 4.32
C SER A 128 -12.86 9.07 3.57
N ASP A 129 -12.92 9.25 2.24
CA ASP A 129 -13.90 8.55 1.40
C ASP A 129 -13.63 7.04 1.40
N LEU A 130 -12.35 6.66 1.24
CA LEU A 130 -11.95 5.25 1.18
C LEU A 130 -12.28 4.50 2.48
N VAL A 131 -11.94 5.05 3.64
CA VAL A 131 -12.16 4.37 4.93
C VAL A 131 -13.64 4.27 5.33
N ARG A 132 -14.55 4.96 4.63
CA ARG A 132 -15.99 4.82 4.81
C ARG A 132 -16.56 3.63 4.03
N ILE A 133 -15.83 3.12 3.04
CA ILE A 133 -16.24 1.93 2.29
C ILE A 133 -16.17 0.71 3.22
N ARG A 134 -17.23 -0.08 3.23
CA ARG A 134 -17.29 -1.27 4.09
C ARG A 134 -16.13 -2.23 3.79
N GLY A 135 -15.44 -2.65 4.85
CA GLY A 135 -14.28 -3.53 4.74
C GLY A 135 -12.99 -2.85 4.30
N VAL A 136 -12.97 -1.52 4.14
CA VAL A 136 -11.76 -0.75 3.85
C VAL A 136 -11.22 -0.14 5.13
N GLY A 137 -10.14 -0.71 5.64
CA GLY A 137 -9.39 -0.15 6.77
C GLY A 137 -8.32 0.86 6.34
N ALA A 138 -7.70 1.51 7.34
CA ALA A 138 -6.61 2.47 7.17
C ALA A 138 -5.51 1.99 6.20
N LYS A 139 -5.02 0.75 6.39
CA LYS A 139 -3.99 0.15 5.53
C LYS A 139 -4.43 0.09 4.06
N VAL A 140 -5.67 -0.33 3.80
CA VAL A 140 -6.17 -0.48 2.42
C VAL A 140 -6.29 0.88 1.75
N ALA A 141 -6.82 1.87 2.46
CA ALA A 141 -6.91 3.24 1.97
C ALA A 141 -5.52 3.83 1.66
N ASP A 142 -4.56 3.69 2.57
CA ASP A 142 -3.20 4.20 2.34
C ASP A 142 -2.45 3.41 1.24
N LEU A 143 -2.72 2.10 1.06
CA LEU A 143 -2.18 1.33 -0.08
C LEU A 143 -2.71 1.85 -1.41
N TYR A 144 -4.02 2.07 -1.48
CA TYR A 144 -4.66 2.61 -2.68
C TYR A 144 -4.06 3.97 -3.02
N LEU A 145 -4.00 4.88 -2.05
CA LEU A 145 -3.45 6.24 -2.26
C LEU A 145 -1.99 6.19 -2.70
N LEU A 146 -1.15 5.40 -2.03
CA LEU A 146 0.25 5.27 -2.39
C LEU A 146 0.44 4.78 -3.83
N PHE A 147 -0.28 3.71 -4.22
CA PHE A 147 -0.11 3.09 -5.53
C PHE A 147 -0.88 3.78 -6.66
N THR A 148 -1.67 4.79 -6.34
CA THR A 148 -2.30 5.71 -7.31
C THR A 148 -1.60 7.07 -7.39
N GLY A 149 -0.67 7.38 -6.48
CA GLY A 149 0.31 8.47 -6.64
C GLY A 149 0.56 9.37 -5.42
N ASP A 150 -0.13 9.18 -4.31
CA ASP A 150 0.13 9.95 -3.08
C ASP A 150 1.33 9.39 -2.31
N THR A 151 2.50 10.00 -2.49
CA THR A 151 3.74 9.53 -1.83
C THR A 151 3.79 9.81 -0.33
N THR A 152 2.85 10.59 0.21
CA THR A 152 2.72 10.85 1.64
C THR A 152 1.89 9.79 2.36
N ALA A 153 1.17 8.94 1.60
CA ALA A 153 0.39 7.85 2.15
C ALA A 153 1.30 6.76 2.71
N VAL A 154 0.99 6.31 3.93
CA VAL A 154 1.79 5.32 4.66
C VAL A 154 0.93 4.14 5.07
N PRO A 155 0.96 3.04 4.31
CA PRO A 155 0.37 1.77 4.72
C PRO A 155 1.01 1.24 6.01
N VAL A 156 0.38 1.51 7.15
CA VAL A 156 0.85 0.98 8.45
C VAL A 156 0.39 -0.48 8.59
N ASP A 157 1.26 -1.39 8.19
CA ASP A 157 1.08 -2.84 8.35
C ASP A 157 2.00 -3.42 9.44
N LYS A 158 1.96 -4.75 9.64
CA LYS A 158 2.81 -5.43 10.64
C LYS A 158 4.31 -5.20 10.42
N HIS A 159 4.75 -5.00 9.17
CA HIS A 159 6.16 -4.80 8.85
C HIS A 159 6.58 -3.39 9.23
N PHE A 160 5.76 -2.39 8.87
CA PHE A 160 5.97 -1.01 9.27
C PHE A 160 5.94 -0.85 10.78
N ILE A 161 4.97 -1.44 11.48
CA ILE A 161 4.85 -1.39 12.94
C ILE A 161 6.12 -1.93 13.63
N ARG A 162 6.64 -3.07 13.17
CA ARG A 162 7.85 -3.69 13.74
C ARG A 162 9.10 -2.85 13.49
N TYR A 163 9.16 -2.15 12.36
CA TYR A 163 10.32 -1.36 11.96
C TYR A 163 10.26 0.09 12.45
N ALA A 164 9.08 0.60 12.79
CA ALA A 164 8.85 1.98 13.23
C ALA A 164 9.83 2.46 14.33
N PRO A 165 10.16 1.66 15.38
CA PRO A 165 11.13 2.09 16.38
C PRO A 165 12.54 2.36 15.81
N GLN A 166 12.95 1.60 14.77
CA GLN A 166 14.26 1.77 14.12
C GLN A 166 14.30 3.04 13.26
N LEU A 167 13.14 3.55 12.85
CA LEU A 167 12.99 4.84 12.18
C LEU A 167 12.90 6.02 13.17
N GLY A 168 12.90 5.78 14.49
CA GLY A 168 12.67 6.83 15.48
C GLY A 168 11.19 7.16 15.73
N LEU A 169 10.27 6.32 15.26
CA LEU A 169 8.82 6.48 15.49
C LEU A 169 8.38 5.70 16.73
N LYS A 170 7.55 6.31 17.58
CA LYS A 170 7.11 5.75 18.88
C LYS A 170 5.58 5.70 19.04
N GLY A 171 4.86 5.76 17.93
CA GLY A 171 3.39 5.77 17.91
C GLY A 171 2.73 4.39 18.00
N VAL A 172 1.40 4.41 17.98
CA VAL A 172 0.51 3.26 17.85
C VAL A 172 -0.08 3.18 16.43
N PRO A 173 -0.53 1.99 15.99
CA PRO A 173 -1.20 1.84 14.69
C PRO A 173 -2.47 2.70 14.56
N PRO A 174 -2.86 3.09 13.34
CA PRO A 174 -4.12 3.78 13.11
C PRO A 174 -5.32 2.92 13.55
N ARG A 175 -6.31 3.52 14.20
CA ARG A 175 -7.54 2.85 14.64
C ARG A 175 -8.66 3.07 13.63
N ALA A 176 -9.33 1.99 13.22
CA ALA A 176 -10.38 2.04 12.21
C ALA A 176 -11.55 2.95 12.66
N GLU A 177 -11.98 2.79 13.92
CA GLU A 177 -13.07 3.59 14.51
C GLU A 177 -12.81 5.10 14.45
N LEU A 178 -11.55 5.51 14.65
CA LEU A 178 -11.16 6.92 14.58
C LEU A 178 -10.97 7.39 13.15
N CYS A 179 -10.36 6.59 12.28
CA CYS A 179 -10.16 6.94 10.87
C CYS A 179 -11.50 7.14 10.13
N ALA A 180 -12.54 6.38 10.51
CA ALA A 180 -13.88 6.54 9.93
C ALA A 180 -14.58 7.85 10.36
N ARG A 181 -14.17 8.43 11.51
CA ARG A 181 -14.83 9.59 12.13
C ARG A 181 -14.09 10.90 11.90
N TYR A 182 -12.76 10.87 11.87
CA TYR A 182 -11.92 12.06 11.86
C TYR A 182 -10.98 12.07 10.66
N VAL A 183 -10.79 13.25 10.09
CA VAL A 183 -9.62 13.53 9.24
C VAL A 183 -8.35 13.52 10.10
N CYS A 184 -7.19 13.29 9.47
CA CYS A 184 -5.94 13.10 10.22
C CYS A 184 -5.56 14.33 11.06
N GLU A 185 -5.87 15.52 10.57
CA GLU A 185 -5.54 16.80 11.16
C GLU A 185 -6.25 17.03 12.50
N GLU A 186 -7.48 16.52 12.62
CA GLU A 186 -8.39 16.68 13.77
C GLU A 186 -8.45 15.43 14.65
N CYS A 187 -7.81 14.34 14.23
CA CYS A 187 -7.89 13.07 14.94
C CYS A 187 -7.24 13.17 16.33
N PRO A 188 -7.92 12.74 17.42
CA PRO A 188 -7.35 12.78 18.77
C PRO A 188 -6.10 11.89 18.90
N LEU A 189 -5.95 10.89 18.02
CA LEU A 189 -4.77 10.03 18.00
C LEU A 189 -3.60 10.62 17.20
N ARG A 190 -3.76 11.75 16.49
CA ARG A 190 -2.79 12.29 15.53
C ARG A 190 -1.35 12.27 16.05
N ARG A 191 -1.10 12.88 17.22
CA ARG A 191 0.24 12.98 17.81
C ARG A 191 0.91 11.62 18.09
N ASN A 192 0.12 10.58 18.31
CA ASN A 192 0.59 9.24 18.64
C ASN A 192 0.32 8.21 17.53
N CYS A 193 -0.27 8.59 16.40
CA CYS A 193 -0.60 7.67 15.33
C CYS A 193 0.62 7.47 14.44
N LEU A 194 1.06 6.23 14.23
CA LEU A 194 2.21 5.92 13.38
C LEU A 194 2.05 6.44 11.96
N ARG A 195 0.84 6.41 11.39
CA ARG A 195 0.57 6.94 10.04
C ARG A 195 0.78 8.45 10.00
N ALA A 196 0.25 9.17 11.00
CA ALA A 196 0.38 10.62 11.08
C ALA A 196 1.83 11.02 11.33
N GLN A 197 2.50 10.39 12.31
CA GLN A 197 3.92 10.63 12.59
C GLN A 197 4.80 10.38 11.37
N ALA A 198 4.60 9.26 10.66
CA ALA A 198 5.40 8.96 9.47
C ALA A 198 5.17 9.98 8.35
N SER A 199 3.91 10.32 8.06
CA SER A 199 3.56 11.31 7.04
C SER A 199 4.10 12.71 7.38
N GLU A 200 3.97 13.16 8.63
CA GLU A 200 4.46 14.48 9.08
C GLU A 200 5.98 14.57 9.13
N LYS A 201 6.66 13.50 9.59
CA LYS A 201 8.12 13.52 9.78
C LYS A 201 8.90 13.16 8.53
N MET A 202 8.29 12.50 7.55
CA MET A 202 8.97 12.06 6.33
C MET A 202 8.44 12.74 5.06
N GLY A 203 7.29 13.43 5.14
CA GLY A 203 6.69 14.12 4.00
C GLY A 203 6.54 13.20 2.78
N ARG A 204 7.08 13.64 1.63
CA ARG A 204 6.98 12.88 0.38
C ARG A 204 7.79 11.58 0.37
N LEU A 205 8.71 11.37 1.32
CA LEU A 205 9.45 10.12 1.46
C LEU A 205 8.66 9.00 2.14
N ALA A 206 7.55 9.31 2.79
CA ALA A 206 6.89 8.38 3.71
C ALA A 206 6.45 7.07 3.02
N GLY A 207 5.86 7.15 1.83
CA GLY A 207 5.45 6.00 1.03
C GLY A 207 6.62 5.17 0.49
N TRP A 208 7.71 5.83 0.10
CA TRP A 208 8.93 5.15 -0.33
C TRP A 208 9.62 4.42 0.83
N VAL A 209 9.72 5.05 2.01
CA VAL A 209 10.25 4.42 3.22
C VAL A 209 9.41 3.20 3.58
N GLN A 210 8.08 3.29 3.52
CA GLN A 210 7.19 2.15 3.74
C GLN A 210 7.50 0.99 2.78
N THR A 211 7.72 1.29 1.50
CA THR A 211 8.06 0.29 0.47
C THR A 211 9.39 -0.42 0.81
N VAL A 212 10.43 0.35 1.18
CA VAL A 212 11.73 -0.19 1.59
C VAL A 212 11.61 -1.07 2.84
N VAL A 213 10.85 -0.63 3.85
CA VAL A 213 10.62 -1.39 5.09
C VAL A 213 9.95 -2.73 4.82
N TRP A 214 8.96 -2.76 3.92
CA TRP A 214 8.31 -3.99 3.49
C TRP A 214 9.30 -4.94 2.81
N LEU A 215 10.16 -4.45 1.91
CA LEU A 215 11.21 -5.24 1.24
C LEU A 215 12.25 -5.81 2.21
N ILE A 216 12.70 -5.03 3.19
CA ILE A 216 13.63 -5.49 4.23
C ILE A 216 13.01 -6.64 5.03
N SER A 217 11.75 -6.47 5.43
CA SER A 217 11.06 -7.43 6.29
C SER A 217 10.80 -8.75 5.58
N THR A 218 10.33 -8.70 4.33
CA THR A 218 10.07 -9.90 3.52
C THR A 218 11.34 -10.69 3.22
N ARG A 219 12.47 -10.01 2.93
CA ARG A 219 13.77 -10.68 2.74
C ARG A 219 14.27 -11.37 3.99
N LYS A 220 14.14 -10.74 5.17
CA LYS A 220 14.50 -11.36 6.45
C LYS A 220 13.66 -12.62 6.73
N GLU A 221 12.36 -12.54 6.48
CA GLU A 221 11.46 -13.68 6.63
C GLU A 221 11.79 -14.83 5.67
N ALA A 222 12.20 -14.53 4.43
CA ALA A 222 12.63 -15.55 3.47
C ALA A 222 13.90 -16.27 3.94
N LYS A 223 14.91 -15.51 4.40
CA LYS A 223 16.17 -16.09 4.91
C LYS A 223 15.98 -16.96 6.16
N ALA A 224 15.07 -16.56 7.05
CA ALA A 224 14.75 -17.35 8.24
C ALA A 224 14.11 -18.70 7.88
N ARG A 225 13.20 -18.73 6.89
CA ARG A 225 12.56 -19.98 6.42
C ARG A 225 13.55 -20.94 5.75
N SER A 226 14.43 -20.43 4.90
CA SER A 226 15.46 -21.27 4.27
C SER A 226 16.43 -21.90 5.29
N GLN A 227 16.62 -21.25 6.45
CA GLN A 227 17.46 -21.77 7.52
C GLN A 227 16.73 -22.79 8.42
N SER A 228 15.40 -22.72 8.53
CA SER A 228 14.59 -23.69 9.27
C SER A 228 14.29 -24.96 8.49
N GLU A 229 14.23 -24.89 7.16
CA GLU A 229 14.00 -26.06 6.28
C GLU A 229 15.28 -26.87 6.03
N ALA A 230 16.45 -26.30 6.36
CA ALA A 230 17.76 -26.96 6.25
C ALA A 230 18.22 -27.62 7.57
N ARG A 231 17.34 -27.70 8.58
CA ARG A 231 17.56 -28.37 9.87
C ARG A 231 16.55 -29.50 10.03
#